data_AF-A0A0F8Y5B8-F1
#
_entry.id   AF-A0A0F8Y5B8-F1
#
_cell.length_a   1.000
_cell.length_b   1.000
_cell.length_c   1.000
_cell.angle_alpha   90.00
_cell.angle_beta   90.00
_cell.angle_gamma   90.00
#
_symmetry.space_group_name_H-M   'P 1'
#
loop_
_entity.id
_entity.type
_entity.pdbx_description
1 polymer ?
#
loop_
_entity_poly.entity_id
_entity_poly.type
_entity_poly.pdbx_seq_one_letter_code
_entity_poly.pdbx_strand_id
1 'polypeptide(L)'
;MNLLPDIFLYNQDAPLLFTRMYFWGFLLINMAVYSMIYKQKGLRNSYLLLISLFFYYKTSGLFFLLLIFSTFSNYYIGQAVFYFKNKTWKKAMLALGVTINLAVLSYFKYAYFFTDTFNQVLNTRLEVVNYMALWSNQVSGSHFDASVIFLPVGISFFTFQTISYVVDVYRGKCQP
;
A
#
# COMPACT_ATOMS: atom_id res chain seq x y z
N MET A 1 -3.86 -1.57 -33.02
CA MET A 1 -3.85 -0.77 -31.77
C MET A 1 -5.01 -1.26 -30.94
N ASN A 2 -4.76 -2.27 -30.09
CA ASN A 2 -5.83 -2.98 -29.38
C ASN A 2 -6.13 -2.20 -28.08
N LEU A 3 -7.21 -1.41 -28.10
CA LEU A 3 -7.61 -0.51 -27.01
C LEU A 3 -7.99 -1.23 -25.69
N LEU A 4 -8.26 -2.54 -25.73
CA LEU A 4 -8.72 -3.33 -24.58
C LEU A 4 -7.60 -3.65 -23.57
N PRO A 5 -6.41 -4.16 -23.96
CA PRO A 5 -5.31 -4.39 -23.02
C PRO A 5 -4.80 -3.11 -22.34
N ASP A 6 -4.72 -1.97 -23.02
CA ASP A 6 -4.21 -0.72 -22.41
C ASP A 6 -5.13 -0.18 -21.28
N ILE A 7 -6.43 -0.41 -21.39
CA ILE A 7 -7.40 0.01 -20.37
C ILE A 7 -7.30 -0.86 -19.12
N PHE A 8 -6.92 -2.14 -19.23
CA PHE A 8 -6.87 -3.07 -18.09
C PHE A 8 -5.47 -3.31 -17.53
N LEU A 9 -4.44 -3.30 -18.36
CA LEU A 9 -3.05 -3.51 -17.95
C LEU A 9 -2.46 -2.22 -17.38
N TYR A 10 -1.64 -2.35 -16.33
CA TYR A 10 -0.90 -1.22 -15.77
C TYR A 10 0.12 -0.72 -16.81
N ASN A 11 0.06 0.56 -17.15
CA ASN A 11 1.02 1.21 -18.05
C ASN A 11 1.76 2.29 -17.27
N GLN A 12 3.09 2.17 -17.19
CA GLN A 12 3.98 3.07 -16.45
C GLN A 12 4.00 4.49 -17.03
N ASP A 13 3.75 4.65 -18.34
CA ASP A 13 3.84 5.94 -19.03
C ASP A 13 2.57 6.79 -18.89
N ALA A 14 1.45 6.17 -18.47
CA ALA A 14 0.15 6.82 -18.33
C ALA A 14 -0.57 6.49 -17.01
N PRO A 15 0.02 6.81 -15.83
CA PRO A 15 -0.68 6.66 -14.57
C PRO A 15 -1.96 7.51 -14.56
N LEU A 16 -3.00 7.00 -13.89
CA LEU A 16 -4.29 7.67 -13.67
C LEU A 16 -4.15 8.81 -12.65
N LEU A 17 -3.37 9.82 -13.02
CA LEU A 17 -3.12 11.00 -12.20
C LEU A 17 -4.32 11.96 -12.24
N PHE A 18 -4.54 12.64 -11.13
CA PHE A 18 -5.57 13.67 -10.96
C PHE A 18 -5.49 14.81 -11.98
N THR A 19 -4.31 15.05 -12.55
CA THR A 19 -4.06 16.11 -13.53
C THR A 19 -4.46 15.72 -14.96
N ARG A 20 -4.79 14.44 -15.22
CA ARG A 20 -5.15 13.97 -16.57
C ARG A 20 -6.66 13.96 -16.78
N MET A 21 -7.10 14.26 -18.00
CA MET A 21 -8.53 14.28 -18.36
C MET A 21 -9.24 12.94 -18.12
N TYR A 22 -8.53 11.82 -18.32
CA TYR A 22 -9.05 10.47 -18.08
C TYR A 22 -9.50 10.24 -16.62
N PHE A 23 -8.88 10.90 -15.64
CA PHE A 23 -9.28 10.82 -14.24
C PHE A 23 -10.68 11.39 -14.02
N TRP A 24 -11.01 12.52 -14.63
CA TRP A 24 -12.32 13.15 -14.49
C TRP A 24 -13.43 12.31 -15.14
N GLY A 25 -13.17 11.71 -16.30
CA GLY A 25 -14.09 10.76 -16.93
C GLY A 25 -14.32 9.52 -16.06
N PHE A 26 -13.25 8.93 -15.53
CA PHE A 26 -13.31 7.82 -14.57
C PHE A 26 -14.13 8.21 -13.33
N LEU A 27 -13.85 9.37 -12.71
CA LEU A 27 -14.55 9.85 -11.53
C LEU A 27 -16.05 10.03 -11.79
N LEU A 28 -16.42 10.63 -12.93
CA LEU A 28 -17.82 10.87 -13.29
C LEU A 28 -18.58 9.54 -13.43
N ILE A 29 -18.02 8.57 -14.16
CA ILE A 29 -18.60 7.24 -14.31
C ILE A 29 -18.78 6.58 -12.94
N ASN A 30 -17.75 6.65 -12.09
CA ASN A 30 -17.83 6.02 -10.77
C ASN A 30 -18.85 6.68 -9.85
N MET A 31 -18.98 8.01 -9.91
CA MET A 31 -20.02 8.74 -9.18
C MET A 31 -21.42 8.40 -9.67
N ALA A 32 -21.61 8.20 -10.98
CA ALA A 32 -22.88 7.78 -11.54
C ALA A 32 -23.28 6.38 -11.04
N VAL A 33 -22.35 5.42 -11.06
CA VAL A 33 -22.58 4.06 -10.55
C VAL A 33 -22.82 4.07 -9.03
N TYR A 34 -22.03 4.85 -8.28
CA TYR A 34 -22.23 5.04 -6.84
C TYR A 34 -23.64 5.57 -6.53
N SER A 35 -24.12 6.53 -7.30
CA SER A 35 -25.47 7.10 -7.17
C SER A 35 -26.58 6.08 -7.43
N MET A 36 -26.36 5.05 -8.24
CA MET A 36 -27.35 3.97 -8.43
C MET A 36 -27.36 2.98 -7.26
N ILE A 37 -26.19 2.73 -6.66
CA ILE A 37 -25.98 1.67 -5.66
C ILE A 37 -26.09 2.21 -4.22
N TYR A 38 -26.22 3.53 -4.03
CA TYR A 38 -26.11 4.19 -2.72
C TYR A 38 -27.03 3.65 -1.62
N LYS A 39 -28.22 3.14 -1.98
CA LYS A 39 -29.21 2.61 -1.03
C LYS A 39 -28.78 1.27 -0.43
N GLN A 40 -28.00 0.47 -1.16
CA GLN A 40 -27.60 -0.87 -0.74
C GLN A 40 -26.23 -0.84 -0.07
N LYS A 41 -26.22 -0.86 1.28
CA LYS A 41 -24.99 -0.72 2.08
C LYS A 41 -23.89 -1.71 1.69
N GLY A 42 -24.25 -2.98 1.46
CA GLY A 42 -23.29 -4.03 1.08
C GLY A 42 -22.65 -3.75 -0.28
N LEU A 43 -23.46 -3.64 -1.34
CA LEU A 43 -22.95 -3.35 -2.69
C LEU A 43 -22.17 -2.03 -2.74
N ARG A 44 -22.61 -0.99 -2.03
CA ARG A 44 -21.91 0.29 -1.97
C ARG A 44 -20.51 0.15 -1.40
N ASN A 45 -20.37 -0.54 -0.26
CA ASN A 45 -19.07 -0.70 0.39
C ASN A 45 -18.15 -1.59 -0.45
N SER A 46 -18.66 -2.70 -1.02
CA SER A 46 -17.89 -3.56 -1.92
C SER A 46 -17.45 -2.82 -3.18
N TYR A 47 -18.34 -2.02 -3.78
CA TYR A 47 -18.03 -1.21 -4.95
C TYR A 47 -16.93 -0.18 -4.65
N LEU A 48 -17.05 0.57 -3.55
CA LEU A 48 -16.03 1.55 -3.13
C LEU A 48 -14.68 0.89 -2.85
N LEU A 49 -14.67 -0.29 -2.23
CA LEU A 49 -13.45 -1.05 -1.98
C LEU A 49 -12.81 -1.49 -3.30
N LEU A 50 -13.58 -2.11 -4.20
CA LEU A 50 -13.05 -2.60 -5.48
C LEU A 50 -12.52 -1.46 -6.35
N ILE A 51 -13.25 -0.34 -6.44
CA ILE A 51 -12.82 0.79 -7.28
C ILE A 51 -11.61 1.51 -6.70
N SER A 52 -11.51 1.63 -5.37
CA SER A 52 -10.32 2.22 -4.73
C SER A 52 -9.09 1.33 -4.90
N LEU A 53 -9.23 0.01 -4.77
CA LEU A 53 -8.15 -0.94 -5.07
C LEU A 53 -7.74 -0.90 -6.53
N PHE A 54 -8.70 -0.86 -7.46
CA PHE A 54 -8.43 -0.74 -8.90
C PHE A 54 -7.69 0.56 -9.23
N PHE A 55 -8.14 1.69 -8.68
CA PHE A 55 -7.48 2.98 -8.85
C PHE A 55 -6.05 2.97 -8.31
N TYR A 56 -5.83 2.36 -7.14
CA TYR A 56 -4.51 2.23 -6.55
C TYR A 56 -3.60 1.32 -7.39
N TYR A 57 -4.11 0.19 -7.90
CA TYR A 57 -3.39 -0.68 -8.83
C TYR A 57 -2.99 0.06 -10.13
N LYS A 58 -3.89 0.86 -10.69
CA LYS A 58 -3.60 1.67 -11.88
C LYS A 58 -2.56 2.77 -11.65
N THR A 59 -2.41 3.23 -10.40
CA THR A 59 -1.47 4.29 -10.05
C THR A 59 -0.11 3.75 -9.60
N SER A 60 -0.09 2.65 -8.84
CA SER A 60 1.10 2.10 -8.18
C SER A 60 1.43 0.66 -8.62
N GLY A 61 0.80 0.12 -9.66
CA GLY A 61 1.05 -1.25 -10.14
C GLY A 61 0.85 -2.30 -9.05
N LEU A 62 1.75 -3.31 -8.99
CA LEU A 62 1.68 -4.40 -8.00
C LEU A 62 1.86 -3.97 -6.54
N PHE A 63 2.31 -2.74 -6.26
CA PHE A 63 2.43 -2.25 -4.88
C PHE A 63 1.08 -2.15 -4.15
N PHE A 64 -0.05 -2.25 -4.86
CA PHE A 64 -1.36 -2.42 -4.21
C PHE A 64 -1.45 -3.67 -3.32
N LEU A 65 -0.69 -4.73 -3.63
CA LEU A 65 -0.60 -5.93 -2.80
C LEU A 65 -0.02 -5.61 -1.42
N LEU A 66 0.89 -4.65 -1.36
CA LEU A 66 1.49 -4.16 -0.13
C LEU A 66 0.49 -3.42 0.74
N LEU A 67 -0.40 -2.64 0.12
CA LEU A 67 -1.51 -1.99 0.80
C LEU A 67 -2.49 -3.03 1.37
N ILE A 68 -2.83 -4.06 0.59
CA ILE A 68 -3.69 -5.17 1.03
C ILE A 68 -3.03 -5.90 2.21
N PHE A 69 -1.77 -6.31 2.06
CA PHE A 69 -1.00 -6.98 3.10
C PHE A 69 -0.92 -6.14 4.39
N SER A 70 -0.59 -4.86 4.26
CA SER A 70 -0.54 -3.92 5.39
C SER A 70 -1.90 -3.81 6.08
N THR A 71 -2.99 -3.71 5.32
CA THR A 71 -4.35 -3.62 5.87
C THR A 71 -4.70 -4.87 6.67
N PHE A 72 -4.48 -6.07 6.10
CA PHE A 72 -4.75 -7.32 6.80
C PHE A 72 -3.86 -7.52 8.03
N SER A 73 -2.56 -7.30 7.90
CA SER A 73 -1.60 -7.43 9.00
C SER A 73 -2.00 -6.52 10.17
N ASN A 74 -2.29 -5.25 9.90
CA ASN A 74 -2.69 -4.30 10.93
C ASN A 74 -4.07 -4.62 11.53
N TYR A 75 -5.02 -5.12 10.74
CA TYR A 75 -6.31 -5.56 11.24
C TYR A 75 -6.16 -6.69 12.27
N TYR A 76 -5.41 -7.74 11.94
CA TYR A 76 -5.18 -8.86 12.86
C TYR A 76 -4.36 -8.45 14.09
N ILE A 77 -3.37 -7.57 13.93
CA ILE A 77 -2.58 -7.05 15.07
C ILE A 77 -3.45 -6.20 15.99
N GLY A 78 -4.29 -5.31 15.44
CA GLY A 78 -5.25 -4.53 16.22
C GLY A 78 -6.21 -5.44 17.00
N GLN A 79 -6.74 -6.47 16.34
CA GLN A 79 -7.59 -7.46 16.98
C GLN A 79 -6.87 -8.23 18.09
N ALA A 80 -5.62 -8.66 17.87
CA ALA A 80 -4.80 -9.32 18.89
C ALA A 80 -4.54 -8.40 20.10
N VAL A 81 -4.18 -7.13 19.85
CA VAL A 81 -3.99 -6.09 20.88
C VAL A 81 -5.25 -5.90 21.73
N PHE A 82 -6.43 -6.03 21.12
CA PHE A 82 -7.71 -5.92 21.83
C PHE A 82 -8.01 -7.15 22.70
N TYR A 83 -7.77 -8.36 22.21
CA TYR A 83 -8.09 -9.59 22.93
C TYR A 83 -7.12 -9.93 24.08
N PHE A 84 -5.84 -9.56 23.98
CA PHE A 84 -4.88 -9.86 25.04
C PHE A 84 -5.16 -9.04 26.32
N LYS A 85 -5.56 -9.73 27.40
CA LYS A 85 -5.73 -9.13 28.73
C LYS A 85 -4.40 -8.80 29.42
N ASN A 86 -3.34 -9.57 29.13
CA ASN A 86 -2.02 -9.36 29.72
C ASN A 86 -1.32 -8.14 29.09
N LYS A 87 -0.94 -7.18 29.93
CA LYS A 87 -0.29 -5.92 29.52
C LYS A 87 1.00 -6.15 28.73
N THR A 88 1.78 -7.19 29.07
CA THR A 88 3.04 -7.49 28.39
C THR A 88 2.80 -7.94 26.94
N TRP A 89 1.87 -8.88 26.73
CA TRP A 89 1.50 -9.36 25.40
C TRP A 89 0.86 -8.28 24.55
N LYS A 90 0.01 -7.44 25.16
CA LYS A 90 -0.58 -6.29 24.49
C LYS A 90 0.48 -5.31 23.98
N LYS A 91 1.50 -5.03 24.80
CA LYS A 91 2.64 -4.18 24.41
C LYS A 91 3.53 -4.84 23.35
N ALA A 92 3.74 -6.16 23.43
CA ALA A 92 4.49 -6.91 22.42
C ALA A 92 3.82 -6.88 21.04
N MET A 93 2.48 -7.07 20.98
CA MET A 93 1.73 -6.98 19.72
C MET A 93 1.73 -5.57 19.15
N LEU A 94 1.60 -4.54 20.00
CA LEU A 94 1.76 -3.14 19.56
C LEU A 94 3.16 -2.92 18.97
N ALA A 95 4.21 -3.36 19.66
CA ALA A 95 5.58 -3.22 19.19
C ALA A 95 5.77 -3.93 17.85
N LEU A 96 5.27 -5.17 17.71
CA LEU A 96 5.30 -5.92 16.47
C LEU A 96 4.61 -5.17 15.32
N GLY A 97 3.41 -4.62 15.53
CA GLY A 97 2.70 -3.83 14.53
C GLY A 97 3.49 -2.59 14.11
N VAL A 98 4.01 -1.83 15.07
CA VAL A 98 4.83 -0.64 14.77
C VAL A 98 6.10 -1.03 14.01
N THR A 99 6.78 -2.10 14.43
CA THR A 99 8.00 -2.60 13.78
C THR A 99 7.75 -3.03 12.34
N ILE A 100 6.67 -3.76 12.05
CA ILE A 100 6.33 -4.17 10.67
C ILE A 100 6.08 -2.94 9.79
N ASN A 101 5.26 -2.00 10.25
CA ASN A 101 4.94 -0.78 9.50
C ASN A 101 6.20 0.07 9.25
N LEU A 102 7.04 0.26 10.26
CA LEU A 102 8.30 0.98 10.11
C LEU A 102 9.30 0.24 9.22
N ALA A 103 9.37 -1.09 9.27
CA ALA A 103 10.24 -1.87 8.39
C ALA A 103 9.85 -1.69 6.91
N VAL A 104 8.55 -1.75 6.61
CA VAL A 104 8.03 -1.48 5.26
C VAL A 104 8.37 -0.05 4.83
N LEU A 105 8.14 0.94 5.68
CA LEU A 105 8.46 2.33 5.36
C LEU A 105 9.97 2.55 5.14
N SER A 106 10.81 1.96 5.99
CA SER A 106 12.27 2.02 5.88
C SER A 106 12.75 1.41 4.57
N TYR A 107 12.25 0.23 4.20
CA TYR A 107 12.61 -0.43 2.95
C TYR A 107 12.25 0.42 1.72
N PHE A 108 11.03 0.94 1.64
CA PHE A 108 10.59 1.66 0.44
C PHE A 108 11.04 3.11 0.36
N LYS A 109 11.16 3.79 1.49
CA LYS A 109 11.43 5.24 1.52
C LYS A 109 12.87 5.58 1.86
N TYR A 110 13.55 4.75 2.65
CA TYR A 110 14.84 5.09 3.23
C TYR A 110 15.95 4.12 2.83
N ALA A 111 15.68 3.08 2.03
CA ALA A 111 16.71 2.11 1.62
C ALA A 111 17.93 2.79 0.99
N TYR A 112 17.74 3.70 0.04
CA TYR A 112 18.85 4.47 -0.57
C TYR A 112 19.63 5.28 0.45
N PHE A 113 18.94 6.00 1.34
CA PHE A 113 19.59 6.77 2.40
C PHE A 113 20.44 5.89 3.32
N PHE A 114 19.91 4.72 3.70
CA PHE A 114 20.64 3.77 4.54
C PHE A 114 21.85 3.20 3.79
N THR A 115 21.69 2.70 2.57
CA THR A 115 22.82 2.14 1.80
C THR A 115 23.90 3.18 1.52
N ASP A 116 23.53 4.42 1.20
CA ASP A 116 24.50 5.49 0.96
C ASP A 116 25.27 5.81 2.24
N THR A 117 24.59 5.88 3.39
CA THR A 117 25.23 6.09 4.70
C THR A 117 26.19 4.94 5.04
N PHE A 118 25.76 3.69 4.85
CA PHE A 118 26.59 2.52 5.10
C PHE A 118 27.80 2.47 4.16
N ASN A 119 27.62 2.76 2.88
CA ASN A 119 28.69 2.79 1.89
C ASN A 119 29.73 3.88 2.21
N GLN A 120 29.31 5.05 2.69
CA GLN A 120 30.22 6.12 3.10
C GLN A 120 31.02 5.77 4.37
N VAL A 121 30.38 5.12 5.35
CA VAL A 121 31.03 4.79 6.63
C VAL A 121 31.95 3.57 6.50
N LEU A 122 31.54 2.55 5.74
CA LEU A 122 32.22 1.26 5.64
C LEU A 122 33.07 1.12 4.36
N ASN A 123 33.10 2.13 3.48
CA ASN A 123 33.71 2.08 2.15
C ASN A 123 33.25 0.86 1.32
N THR A 124 32.00 0.45 1.51
CA THR A 124 31.38 -0.65 0.75
C THR A 124 30.71 -0.13 -0.53
N ARG A 125 30.43 -1.03 -1.47
CA ARG A 125 29.65 -0.75 -2.70
C ARG A 125 28.38 -1.60 -2.72
N LEU A 126 27.53 -1.40 -1.72
CA LEU A 126 26.23 -2.07 -1.67
C LEU A 126 25.25 -1.32 -2.58
N GLU A 127 24.67 -2.02 -3.54
CA GLU A 127 23.59 -1.50 -4.37
C GLU A 127 22.24 -1.88 -3.79
N VAL A 128 21.28 -0.96 -3.87
CA VAL A 128 19.91 -1.20 -3.41
C VAL A 128 19.20 -2.09 -4.43
N VAL A 129 18.78 -3.27 -4.00
CA VAL A 129 18.02 -4.20 -4.83
C VAL A 129 16.54 -4.13 -4.48
N ASN A 130 15.70 -3.87 -5.49
CA ASN A 130 14.25 -3.96 -5.34
C ASN A 130 13.78 -5.42 -5.50
N TYR A 131 13.77 -6.17 -4.40
CA TYR A 131 13.31 -7.57 -4.35
C TYR A 131 11.86 -7.72 -4.81
N MET A 132 11.01 -6.70 -4.58
CA MET A 132 9.61 -6.74 -5.00
C MET A 132 9.47 -6.58 -6.52
N ALA A 133 10.31 -5.75 -7.14
CA ALA A 133 10.37 -5.63 -8.60
C ALA A 133 10.93 -6.90 -9.26
N LEU A 134 11.94 -7.53 -8.66
CA LEU A 134 12.45 -8.83 -9.13
C LEU A 134 11.37 -9.91 -9.11
N TRP A 135 10.63 -10.02 -8.01
CA TRP A 135 9.51 -10.96 -7.89
C TRP A 135 8.37 -10.62 -8.89
N SER A 136 8.03 -9.33 -9.03
CA SER A 136 7.06 -8.86 -10.03
C SER A 136 7.44 -9.28 -11.45
N ASN A 137 8.70 -9.10 -11.83
CA ASN A 137 9.19 -9.42 -13.17
C ASN A 137 9.12 -10.92 -13.45
N GLN A 138 9.43 -11.75 -12.44
CA GLN A 138 9.35 -13.20 -12.55
C GLN A 138 7.91 -13.71 -12.66
N VAL A 139 6.97 -13.11 -11.92
CA VAL A 139 5.56 -13.59 -11.87
C VAL A 139 4.70 -12.99 -12.98
N SER A 140 4.89 -11.71 -13.31
CA SER A 140 4.03 -10.96 -14.23
C SER A 140 4.62 -10.83 -15.64
N GLY A 141 5.86 -11.28 -15.88
CA GLY A 141 6.58 -11.05 -17.15
C GLY A 141 6.84 -9.57 -17.45
N SER A 142 6.68 -8.70 -16.45
CA SER A 142 6.89 -7.26 -16.56
C SER A 142 8.38 -6.93 -16.63
N HIS A 143 8.74 -5.83 -17.30
CA HIS A 143 10.10 -5.29 -17.31
C HIS A 143 10.23 -4.10 -16.35
N PHE A 144 9.92 -4.27 -15.05
CA PHE A 144 10.21 -3.22 -14.07
C PHE A 144 11.72 -3.09 -13.90
N ASP A 145 12.21 -1.85 -13.86
CA ASP A 145 13.59 -1.59 -13.53
C ASP A 145 13.84 -1.91 -12.05
N ALA A 146 14.48 -3.06 -11.79
CA ALA A 146 14.75 -3.53 -10.44
C ALA A 146 15.87 -2.76 -9.73
N SER A 147 16.57 -1.88 -10.47
CA SER A 147 17.59 -0.97 -9.93
C SER A 147 16.99 0.23 -9.20
N VAL A 148 15.71 0.54 -9.44
CA VAL A 148 14.99 1.66 -8.83
C VAL A 148 13.85 1.16 -7.95
N ILE A 149 13.84 1.56 -6.68
CA ILE A 149 12.67 1.38 -5.81
C ILE A 149 11.60 2.39 -6.22
N PHE A 150 10.62 1.93 -6.96
CA PHE A 150 9.41 2.70 -7.23
C PHE A 150 8.59 2.83 -5.94
N LEU A 151 8.43 4.06 -5.45
CA LEU A 151 7.68 4.31 -4.23
C LEU A 151 6.18 4.20 -4.51
N PRO A 152 5.43 3.38 -3.73
CA PRO A 152 3.98 3.39 -3.82
C PRO A 152 3.46 4.77 -3.43
N VAL A 153 2.50 5.28 -4.21
CA VAL A 153 1.89 6.57 -3.89
C VAL A 153 1.21 6.46 -2.52
N GLY A 154 1.53 7.40 -1.64
CA GLY A 154 0.92 7.49 -0.31
C GLY A 154 1.46 6.49 0.72
N ILE A 155 2.60 5.82 0.50
CA ILE A 155 3.16 4.85 1.46
C ILE A 155 3.33 5.41 2.88
N SER A 156 3.86 6.63 3.00
CA SER A 156 3.98 7.25 4.32
C SER A 156 2.61 7.48 4.97
N PHE A 157 1.62 7.91 4.18
CA PHE A 157 0.29 8.24 4.70
C PHE A 157 -0.41 7.00 5.26
N PHE A 158 -0.53 5.92 4.46
CA PHE A 158 -1.24 4.74 4.94
C PHE A 158 -0.48 4.05 6.09
N THR A 159 0.86 4.06 6.08
CA THR A 159 1.65 3.45 7.16
C THR A 159 1.48 4.21 8.48
N PHE A 160 1.47 5.55 8.47
CA PHE A 160 1.21 6.30 9.71
C PHE A 160 -0.24 6.14 10.17
N GLN A 161 -1.20 6.04 9.24
CA GLN A 161 -2.59 5.79 9.57
C GLN A 161 -2.80 4.42 10.23
N THR A 162 -2.16 3.36 9.70
CA THR A 162 -2.24 2.02 10.29
C THR A 162 -1.54 1.93 11.64
N ILE A 163 -0.39 2.61 11.82
CA ILE A 163 0.25 2.75 13.13
C ILE A 163 -0.69 3.44 14.12
N SER A 164 -1.31 4.56 13.73
CA SER A 164 -2.26 5.27 14.59
C SER A 164 -3.40 4.37 15.01
N TYR A 165 -3.97 3.60 14.07
CA TYR A 165 -5.01 2.61 14.36
C TYR A 165 -4.60 1.61 15.45
N VAL A 166 -3.45 0.94 15.30
CA VAL A 166 -2.98 -0.05 16.29
C VAL A 166 -2.71 0.61 17.65
N VAL A 167 -2.16 1.83 17.67
CA VAL A 167 -1.92 2.61 18.89
C VAL A 167 -3.24 3.01 19.56
N ASP A 168 -4.25 3.41 18.80
CA ASP A 168 -5.55 3.83 19.33
C ASP A 168 -6.34 2.64 19.88
N VAL A 169 -6.25 1.46 19.24
CA VAL A 169 -6.78 0.20 19.79
C VAL A 169 -6.03 -0.19 21.08
N TYR A 170 -4.70 -0.05 21.11
CA TYR A 170 -3.92 -0.26 22.32
C TYR A 170 -4.38 0.65 23.47
N ARG A 171 -4.63 1.93 23.17
CA ARG A 171 -5.11 2.94 24.13
C ARG A 171 -6.59 2.80 24.50
N GLY A 172 -7.33 1.90 23.85
CA GLY A 172 -8.77 1.72 24.08
C GLY A 172 -9.62 2.88 23.57
N LYS A 173 -9.10 3.71 22.65
CA LYS A 173 -9.84 4.79 22.01
C LYS A 173 -10.79 4.28 20.92
N CYS A 174 -10.42 3.16 20.31
CA CYS A 174 -11.18 2.49 19.25
C CYS A 174 -11.23 0.98 19.51
N GLN A 175 -12.32 0.34 19.10
CA GLN A 175 -12.45 -1.12 19.04
C GLN A 175 -12.18 -1.58 17.59
N PRO A 176 -11.51 -2.72 17.40
CA PRO A 176 -11.19 -3.27 16.07
C PRO A 176 -12.41 -3.83 15.33
#